data_AF-A0A534BA33-F1
#
_entry.id   AF-A0A534BA33-F1
#
_cell.length_a   1.000
_cell.length_b   1.000
_cell.length_c   1.000
_cell.angle_alpha   90.00
_cell.angle_beta   90.00
_cell.angle_gamma   90.00
#
_symmetry.space_group_name_H-M   'P 1'
#
loop_
_entity.id
_entity.type
_entity.pdbx_description
1 polymer ?
#
loop_
_entity_poly.entity_id
_entity_poly.type
_entity_poly.pdbx_seq_one_letter_code
_entity_poly.pdbx_strand_id
1 'polypeptide(L)' 'MAHAQTDEIQVYDAEITAPGRLNLTWHNNFTPSGRARAVIPGGVVPEHALNGVPEFAYGVTEWFEAGTYLPIY' A
#
# COMPACT_ATOMS: atom_id res chain seq x y z
N MET A 1 13.22 -12.51 -9.23
CA MET A 1 12.36 -11.40 -9.68
C MET A 1 11.55 -10.96 -8.47
N ALA A 2 11.35 -9.66 -8.25
CA ALA A 2 10.46 -9.17 -7.20
C ALA A 2 9.03 -9.14 -7.77
N HIS A 3 8.07 -9.71 -7.05
CA HIS A 3 6.65 -9.67 -7.40
C HIS A 3 5.94 -8.76 -6.41
N ALA A 4 5.28 -7.71 -6.90
CA ALA A 4 4.41 -6.89 -6.07
C ALA A 4 3.10 -7.66 -5.82
N GLN A 5 2.56 -7.53 -4.62
CA GLN A 5 1.22 -8.01 -4.32
C GLN A 5 0.18 -7.29 -5.18
N THR A 6 -0.85 -8.01 -5.63
CA THR A 6 -1.92 -7.47 -6.47
C THR A 6 -2.98 -6.68 -5.69
N ASP A 7 -2.71 -6.38 -4.43
CA ASP A 7 -3.62 -5.68 -3.53
C ASP A 7 -2.94 -4.41 -3.03
N GLU A 8 -3.69 -3.31 -3.08
CA GLU A 8 -3.24 -1.98 -2.70
C GLU A 8 -4.20 -1.44 -1.66
N ILE A 9 -3.64 -0.92 -0.57
CA ILE A 9 -4.41 -0.30 0.51
C ILE A 9 -4.07 1.19 0.48
N GLN A 10 -5.09 2.05 0.33
CA GLN A 10 -4.92 3.49 0.36
C GLN A 10 -5.93 4.12 1.31
N VAL A 11 -5.42 4.83 2.31
CA VAL A 11 -6.18 5.72 3.18
C VAL A 11 -5.38 7.01 3.28
N TYR A 12 -5.98 8.13 2.88
CA TYR A 12 -5.34 9.45 2.90
C TYR A 12 -5.86 10.27 4.08
N ASP A 13 -4.96 10.90 4.83
CA ASP A 13 -5.28 11.87 5.88
C ASP A 13 -5.46 13.31 5.34
N ALA A 14 -5.33 13.47 4.01
CA ALA A 14 -5.35 14.73 3.27
C ALA A 14 -4.17 15.67 3.56
N GLU A 15 -3.10 15.19 4.21
CA GLU A 15 -1.85 15.93 4.35
C GLU A 15 -0.97 15.76 3.10
N ILE A 16 -0.11 16.75 2.84
CA ILE A 16 0.96 16.67 1.84
C ILE A 16 2.29 16.81 2.56
N THR A 17 3.22 15.91 2.26
CA THR A 17 4.58 15.95 2.77
C THR A 17 5.23 17.29 2.41
N ALA A 18 5.71 18.03 3.41
CA ALA A 18 6.32 19.34 3.18
C ALA A 18 7.50 19.27 2.19
N PRO A 19 7.76 20.31 1.39
CA PRO A 19 8.83 20.32 0.39
C PRO A 19 10.19 19.90 0.97
N GLY A 20 10.86 18.97 0.29
CA GLY A 20 12.17 18.45 0.69
C GLY A 20 12.15 17.40 1.80
N ARG A 21 10.97 17.00 2.31
CA ARG A 21 10.85 15.97 3.35
C ARG A 21 10.48 14.62 2.78
N LEU A 22 10.91 13.57 3.48
CA LEU A 22 10.46 12.20 3.27
C LEU A 22 9.46 11.83 4.36
N ASN A 23 8.40 11.14 3.97
CA ASN A 23 7.43 10.52 4.86
C ASN A 23 7.32 9.01 4.58
N LEU A 24 6.94 8.25 5.59
CA LEU A 24 6.64 6.82 5.49
C LEU A 24 5.28 6.55 6.14
N THR A 25 4.33 6.10 5.34
CA THR A 25 3.07 5.54 5.81
C THR A 25 3.14 4.02 5.66
N TRP A 26 2.67 3.29 6.67
CA TRP A 26 2.64 1.83 6.62
C TRP A 26 1.22 1.31 6.81
N HIS A 27 0.64 0.86 5.70
CA HIS A 27 -0.70 0.28 5.67
C HIS A 27 -0.65 -1.21 5.97
N ASN A 28 -1.56 -1.66 6.83
CA ASN A 28 -1.78 -3.08 7.13
C ASN A 28 -3.27 -3.36 7.13
N ASN A 29 -3.68 -4.41 6.42
CA ASN A 29 -5.06 -4.89 6.42
C ASN A 29 -5.06 -6.39 6.69
N PHE A 30 -5.82 -6.81 7.70
CA PHE A 30 -6.02 -8.23 7.98
C PHE A 30 -7.46 -8.61 7.63
N THR A 31 -7.63 -9.70 6.89
CA THR A 31 -8.94 -10.25 6.54
C THR A 31 -9.16 -11.55 7.35
N PRO A 32 -9.89 -11.49 8.48
CA PRO A 32 -10.10 -12.67 9.33
C PRO A 32 -10.93 -13.76 8.65
N SER A 33 -11.78 -13.39 7.69
CA SER A 33 -12.58 -14.32 6.89
C SER A 33 -12.88 -13.73 5.52
N GLY A 34 -12.71 -14.54 4.48
CA GLY A 34 -12.84 -14.15 3.09
C GLY A 34 -13.05 -15.35 2.17
N ARG A 35 -12.74 -15.17 0.88
CA ARG A 35 -12.74 -16.26 -0.09
C ARG A 35 -11.48 -17.10 0.07
N ALA A 36 -11.63 -18.42 0.11
CA ALA A 36 -10.51 -19.35 0.14
C ALA A 36 -9.84 -19.59 -1.23
N ARG A 37 -10.18 -18.79 -2.25
CA ARG A 37 -9.62 -18.89 -3.61
C ARG A 37 -9.47 -17.50 -4.23
N ALA A 38 -8.41 -17.32 -5.01
CA ALA A 38 -8.19 -16.12 -5.80
C ALA A 38 -9.26 -16.02 -6.91
N VAL A 39 -9.71 -14.79 -7.19
CA VAL A 39 -10.72 -14.50 -8.23
C VAL A 39 -10.09 -14.25 -9.60
N ILE A 40 -8.78 -14.00 -9.64
CA ILE A 40 -7.98 -13.81 -10.84
C ILE A 40 -6.66 -14.58 -10.71
N PRO A 41 -6.03 -15.01 -11.82
CA PRO A 41 -4.69 -15.60 -11.79
C PRO A 41 -3.68 -14.67 -11.10
N GLY A 42 -2.98 -15.17 -10.09
CA GLY A 42 -2.00 -14.40 -9.32
C GLY A 42 -2.59 -13.45 -8.26
N GLY A 43 -3.92 -13.43 -8.09
CA GLY A 43 -4.57 -12.62 -7.05
C GLY A 43 -4.37 -13.16 -5.64
N VAL A 44 -4.44 -12.28 -4.65
CA VAL A 44 -4.39 -12.64 -3.22
C VAL A 44 -5.59 -13.52 -2.84
N VAL A 45 -5.34 -14.54 -2.02
CA VAL A 45 -6.40 -15.33 -1.35
C VAL A 45 -6.71 -14.62 -0.03
N PRO A 46 -7.87 -13.98 0.14
CA PRO A 46 -8.12 -13.12 1.29
C PRO A 46 -8.38 -13.87 2.61
N GLU A 47 -8.72 -15.16 2.59
CA GLU A 47 -8.94 -15.92 3.83
C GLU A 47 -7.69 -15.93 4.73
N HIS A 48 -7.80 -15.29 5.91
CA HIS A 48 -6.71 -15.10 6.88
C HIS A 48 -5.47 -14.38 6.32
N ALA A 49 -5.62 -13.59 5.25
CA ALA A 49 -4.53 -12.82 4.69
C ALA A 49 -4.26 -11.56 5.51
N LEU A 50 -2.97 -11.32 5.79
CA LEU A 50 -2.47 -10.03 6.25
C LEU A 50 -1.77 -9.40 5.06
N ASN A 51 -2.21 -8.22 4.64
CA ASN A 51 -1.67 -7.48 3.52
C ASN A 51 -0.95 -6.23 4.01
N GLY A 52 0.27 -5.97 3.53
CA GLY A 52 1.12 -4.87 3.96
C GLY A 52 1.73 -4.04 2.83
N VAL A 53 1.64 -2.71 2.96
CA VAL A 53 2.19 -1.75 2.00
C VAL A 53 2.91 -0.61 2.74
N PRO A 54 4.24 -0.57 2.77
CA PRO A 54 4.99 0.65 2.97
C PRO A 54 4.83 1.59 1.77
N GLU A 55 4.50 2.84 2.07
CA GLU A 55 4.33 3.94 1.13
C GLU A 55 5.31 5.05 1.52
N PHE A 56 6.20 5.39 0.60
CA PHE A 56 7.11 6.51 0.76
C PHE A 56 6.55 7.71 0.01
N ALA A 57 6.62 8.89 0.63
CA ALA A 57 6.29 10.15 -0.03
C ALA A 57 7.46 11.12 0.07
N TYR A 58 7.72 11.84 -1.01
CA TYR A 58 8.67 12.94 -1.04
C TYR A 58 7.96 14.24 -1.44
N GLY A 59 7.97 15.23 -0.55
CA GLY A 59 7.40 16.54 -0.82
C GLY A 59 8.19 17.30 -1.88
N VAL A 60 7.56 17.62 -3.00
CA VAL A 60 8.20 18.34 -4.12
C VAL A 60 7.85 19.83 -4.08
N THR A 61 6.57 20.14 -3.90
CA THR A 61 6.07 21.51 -3.67
C THR A 61 4.97 21.48 -2.60
N GLU A 62 4.47 22.64 -2.17
CA GLU A 62 3.41 22.71 -1.16
C GLU A 62 2.09 22.03 -1.57
N TRP A 63 1.91 21.73 -2.87
CA TRP A 63 0.71 21.09 -3.41
C TRP A 63 1.00 19.78 -4.15
N PHE A 64 2.24 19.30 -4.14
CA PHE A 64 2.65 18.09 -4.87
C PHE A 64 3.70 17.30 -4.10
N GLU A 65 3.44 16.01 -3.93
CA GLU A 65 4.40 15.01 -3.46
C GLU A 65 4.50 13.84 -4.46
N ALA A 66 5.66 13.20 -4.50
CA ALA A 66 5.89 11.99 -5.27
C ALA A 66 5.83 10.78 -4.34
N GLY A 67 4.87 9.89 -4.56
CA GLY A 67 4.66 8.66 -3.79
C GLY A 67 5.31 7.43 -4.44
N THR A 68 5.69 6.44 -3.63
CA THR A 68 6.10 5.10 -4.08
C THR A 68 5.52 4.04 -3.15
N TYR A 69 4.70 3.16 -3.72
CA TYR A 69 4.04 2.06 -3.02
C TYR A 69 4.78 0.76 -3.25
N LEU A 70 5.03 0.01 -2.18
CA LEU A 70 5.73 -1.27 -2.25
C LEU A 70 4.91 -2.34 -1.51
N PRO A 71 3.93 -2.98 -2.18
CA PRO A 71 3.19 -4.10 -1.58
C PRO A 71 4.10 -5.33 -1.40
N ILE A 72 4.20 -5.85 -0.17
CA ILE A 72 5.26 -6.83 0.21
C ILE A 72 4.77 -8.14 0.81
N TYR A 73 3.56 -8.21 1.35
CA TYR A 73 2.94 -9.42 1.89
C TYR A 73 1.44 -9.29 1.97
#